data_AF-A0A5C4QCK9-F1
#
_entry.id   AF-A0A5C4QCK9-F1
#
_cell.length_a   1.000
_cell.length_b   1.000
_cell.length_c   1.000
_cell.angle_alpha   90.00
_cell.angle_beta   90.00
_cell.angle_gamma   90.00
#
_symmetry.space_group_name_H-M   'P 1'
#
loop_
_entity.id
_entity.type
_entity.pdbx_description
1 polymer ?
#
loop_
_entity_poly.entity_id
_entity_poly.type
_entity_poly.pdbx_seq_one_letter_code
_entity_poly.pdbx_strand_id
1 'polypeptide(L)'
;PIGSVRSRDSMMVPSMTMGVNPRRGAGGDRVDSPPPRTDSLPEPPRTADGTPSPRPEPPRADTEGGDPYATAGGEEPSPAPIDFEPANTVEEDLLNAAGAGSTDTFLSTLLLARVLLPAAPESVRGSRPGDPGFVWRTGQLDGETYVVVYTSPERLADHTDGDVDTVGVKFAQLIRRWPDEDWSFAVNPGTPVGAKLPGEQIVALANWAAEVGLGDDLEVDTEEAPAVAEPSARPRYAPAAVDPARPTVMQKAIAPSQLAYYLERGYDRVSGFVHRAGELAHLTTPAQLYDALGLNYPASPFVRDAEEIYVLRWPAHRPSLYRIPYGGQNEPAMRAMEGWVIERPPFRGNGFAPGESSDVVAEFKVDSARLPHGAQLWRIGADGTERVVASLDTDAVVWRRVGEA
;
A
#
# COMPACT_ATOMS: atom_id res chain seq x y z
N PRO A 1 -6.94 -14.48 -73.15
CA PRO A 1 -7.44 -13.50 -72.16
C PRO A 1 -6.84 -13.79 -70.76
N ILE A 2 -5.73 -13.09 -70.45
CA ILE A 2 -5.31 -12.49 -69.15
C ILE A 2 -5.73 -13.25 -67.87
N GLY A 3 -4.91 -13.74 -66.93
CA GLY A 3 -3.46 -13.86 -66.65
C GLY A 3 -3.31 -14.84 -65.44
N SER A 4 -2.33 -15.74 -65.28
CA SER A 4 -0.86 -15.59 -65.05
C SER A 4 -0.57 -14.69 -63.82
N VAL A 5 0.19 -15.03 -62.77
CA VAL A 5 1.29 -16.00 -62.51
C VAL A 5 1.42 -16.28 -61.00
N ARG A 6 2.06 -17.42 -60.67
CA ARG A 6 2.67 -17.88 -59.39
C ARG A 6 3.68 -16.87 -58.77
N SER A 7 4.06 -16.94 -57.50
CA SER A 7 5.21 -17.69 -56.93
C SER A 7 5.49 -17.07 -55.55
N ARG A 8 5.63 -17.84 -54.46
CA ARG A 8 6.81 -18.57 -53.95
C ARG A 8 7.92 -17.71 -53.31
N ASP A 9 8.24 -18.11 -52.09
CA ASP A 9 9.54 -18.14 -51.38
C ASP A 9 9.97 -17.06 -50.36
N SER A 10 10.15 -17.58 -49.14
CA SER A 10 11.33 -17.56 -48.25
C SER A 10 11.84 -16.30 -47.53
N MET A 11 11.95 -16.50 -46.20
CA MET A 11 13.00 -16.09 -45.23
C MET A 11 13.92 -14.90 -45.59
N MET A 12 13.98 -13.90 -44.69
CA MET A 12 15.24 -13.55 -44.00
C MET A 12 15.05 -12.51 -42.86
N VAL A 13 15.91 -12.71 -41.86
CA VAL A 13 16.28 -11.87 -40.69
C VAL A 13 16.72 -10.45 -41.08
N PRO A 14 16.79 -9.51 -40.10
CA PRO A 14 17.86 -8.51 -40.16
C PRO A 14 18.67 -8.41 -38.85
N SER A 15 20.00 -8.50 -39.00
CA SER A 15 21.02 -8.03 -38.07
C SER A 15 21.64 -6.72 -38.58
N MET A 16 21.90 -5.80 -37.64
CA MET A 16 22.97 -4.78 -37.53
C MET A 16 23.61 -4.15 -38.78
N THR A 17 23.85 -2.83 -38.76
CA THR A 17 25.17 -2.23 -38.37
C THR A 17 25.24 -0.73 -38.72
N MET A 18 25.89 0.03 -37.84
CA MET A 18 26.31 1.43 -37.96
C MET A 18 27.28 1.69 -39.13
N GLY A 19 27.13 2.84 -39.78
CA GLY A 19 28.13 3.39 -40.71
C GLY A 19 28.83 4.61 -40.11
N VAL A 20 30.12 4.43 -39.77
CA VAL A 20 31.11 5.50 -39.62
C VAL A 20 31.88 5.59 -40.94
N ASN A 21 32.24 6.78 -41.41
CA ASN A 21 33.32 6.93 -42.39
C ASN A 21 34.16 8.21 -42.15
N PRO A 22 35.51 8.18 -42.30
CA PRO A 22 36.42 9.28 -41.95
C PRO A 22 37.27 9.87 -43.10
N ARG A 23 38.07 10.92 -42.78
CA ARG A 23 39.30 11.49 -43.45
C ARG A 23 39.06 12.44 -44.66
N ARG A 24 39.83 13.52 -44.97
CA ARG A 24 41.22 14.09 -44.77
C ARG A 24 41.13 15.65 -44.96
N GLY A 25 41.86 16.54 -44.26
CA GLY A 25 43.23 17.08 -44.50
C GLY A 25 43.29 18.11 -45.67
N ALA A 26 43.92 19.31 -45.69
CA ALA A 26 44.84 20.07 -44.83
C ALA A 26 44.98 21.52 -45.39
N GLY A 27 45.56 22.47 -44.64
CA GLY A 27 46.09 23.74 -45.17
C GLY A 27 45.93 24.93 -44.20
N GLY A 28 47.03 25.42 -43.63
CA GLY A 28 47.04 26.49 -42.63
C GLY A 28 47.46 27.86 -43.17
N ASP A 29 47.26 28.89 -42.35
CA ASP A 29 48.14 30.04 -42.22
C ASP A 29 47.93 30.71 -40.85
N ARG A 30 49.03 31.11 -40.21
CA ARG A 30 49.10 31.83 -38.92
C ARG A 30 49.31 33.31 -39.18
N VAL A 31 48.61 34.22 -38.49
CA VAL A 31 49.14 35.55 -38.10
C VAL A 31 48.47 36.06 -36.79
N ASP A 32 49.34 36.42 -35.84
CA ASP A 32 49.31 37.33 -34.67
C ASP A 32 48.18 37.48 -33.61
N SER A 33 48.66 37.67 -32.37
CA SER A 33 48.00 38.02 -31.08
C SER A 33 47.63 39.53 -30.98
N PRO A 34 46.86 40.11 -30.00
CA PRO A 34 46.78 39.80 -28.54
C PRO A 34 45.35 39.88 -27.88
N PRO A 35 45.18 39.61 -26.56
CA PRO A 35 43.88 39.68 -25.88
C PRO A 35 43.61 41.11 -25.37
N PRO A 36 42.35 41.52 -25.03
CA PRO A 36 41.95 41.44 -23.61
C PRO A 36 40.41 41.54 -23.27
N ARG A 37 40.15 41.39 -21.96
CA ARG A 37 39.06 41.92 -21.09
C ARG A 37 37.71 41.20 -20.99
N THR A 38 37.47 40.79 -19.74
CA THR A 38 36.21 40.67 -19.02
C THR A 38 35.33 41.91 -19.19
N ASP A 39 34.03 41.72 -19.45
CA ASP A 39 33.03 42.74 -19.19
C ASP A 39 31.76 42.12 -18.58
N SER A 40 31.32 42.80 -17.53
CA SER A 40 30.21 42.52 -16.64
C SER A 40 28.86 42.76 -17.33
N LEU A 41 27.84 41.97 -16.98
CA LEU A 41 26.45 42.22 -17.40
C LEU A 41 25.89 43.51 -16.76
N PRO A 42 25.12 44.34 -17.50
CA PRO A 42 24.38 45.46 -16.94
C PRO A 42 22.95 45.07 -16.52
N GLU A 43 22.52 45.63 -15.38
CA GLU A 43 21.17 45.58 -14.80
C GLU A 43 20.23 46.57 -15.53
N PRO A 44 18.93 46.26 -15.75
CA PRO A 44 17.98 47.22 -16.32
C PRO A 44 17.32 48.13 -15.27
N PRO A 45 16.87 49.35 -15.66
CA PRO A 45 16.57 50.44 -14.75
C PRO A 45 15.16 50.42 -14.18
N ARG A 46 15.01 51.03 -13.00
CA ARG A 46 13.73 51.40 -12.38
C ARG A 46 13.17 52.66 -13.03
N THR A 47 11.92 52.61 -13.47
CA THR A 47 11.10 53.81 -13.76
C THR A 47 9.78 53.71 -13.01
N ALA A 48 9.48 54.78 -12.28
CA ALA A 48 8.23 55.02 -11.59
C ALA A 48 7.35 56.00 -12.39
N ASP A 49 6.07 55.96 -12.06
CA ASP A 49 4.95 56.88 -12.33
C ASP A 49 4.31 56.94 -13.71
N GLY A 50 3.04 56.53 -13.71
CA GLY A 50 2.08 56.64 -14.81
C GLY A 50 0.72 56.08 -14.38
N THR A 51 -0.09 56.92 -13.75
CA THR A 51 -1.48 56.69 -13.32
C THR A 51 -2.38 56.15 -14.44
N PRO A 52 -3.34 55.26 -14.13
CA PRO A 52 -4.63 55.29 -14.81
C PRO A 52 -5.84 55.31 -13.84
N SER A 53 -6.79 56.19 -14.19
CA SER A 53 -8.14 56.35 -13.62
C SER A 53 -9.03 55.09 -13.75
N PRO A 54 -10.16 55.02 -13.01
CA PRO A 54 -10.71 53.78 -12.47
C PRO A 54 -11.64 53.05 -13.44
N ARG A 55 -11.66 51.71 -13.33
CA ARG A 55 -12.66 50.83 -13.95
C ARG A 55 -13.71 50.44 -12.89
N PRO A 56 -15.02 50.47 -13.20
CA PRO A 56 -16.07 50.30 -12.20
C PRO A 56 -16.17 48.84 -11.71
N GLU A 57 -16.32 48.68 -10.39
CA GLU A 57 -16.66 47.42 -9.72
C GLU A 57 -18.07 46.95 -10.13
N PRO A 58 -18.28 45.65 -10.39
CA PRO A 58 -19.61 45.06 -10.38
C PRO A 58 -20.08 44.85 -8.93
N PRO A 59 -21.40 44.88 -8.68
CA PRO A 59 -21.97 44.91 -7.33
C PRO A 59 -21.71 43.59 -6.58
N ARG A 60 -21.46 43.71 -5.27
CA ARG A 60 -21.53 42.58 -4.33
C ARG A 60 -22.96 42.05 -4.33
N ALA A 61 -23.13 40.84 -4.85
CA ALA A 61 -24.31 40.05 -4.60
C ALA A 61 -24.09 39.29 -3.30
N ASP A 62 -24.80 39.69 -2.25
CA ASP A 62 -25.08 38.83 -1.11
C ASP A 62 -25.75 37.57 -1.66
N THR A 63 -25.03 36.45 -1.65
CA THR A 63 -25.58 35.14 -1.97
C THR A 63 -25.29 34.25 -0.79
N GLU A 64 -26.29 34.14 0.09
CA GLU A 64 -26.47 32.97 0.95
C GLU A 64 -26.44 31.72 0.05
N GLY A 65 -25.37 30.96 0.17
CA GLY A 65 -25.25 29.60 -0.37
C GLY A 65 -24.80 28.72 0.78
N GLY A 66 -25.75 28.32 1.62
CA GLY A 66 -25.50 27.37 2.69
C GLY A 66 -25.05 26.02 2.14
N ASP A 67 -24.10 25.41 2.83
CA ASP A 67 -23.80 23.99 2.67
C ASP A 67 -25.08 23.17 2.87
N PRO A 68 -25.44 22.26 1.94
CA PRO A 68 -26.55 21.34 2.16
C PRO A 68 -26.28 20.27 3.23
N TYR A 69 -25.12 20.31 3.91
CA TYR A 69 -24.75 19.42 5.01
C TYR A 69 -24.87 20.06 6.41
N ALA A 70 -25.36 21.30 6.51
CA ALA A 70 -25.64 21.92 7.81
C ALA A 70 -27.02 21.50 8.32
N THR A 71 -27.19 20.22 8.65
CA THR A 71 -28.29 19.80 9.52
C THR A 71 -27.98 20.25 10.94
N ALA A 72 -28.84 21.12 11.46
CA ALA A 72 -28.85 21.56 12.84
C ALA A 72 -28.97 20.36 13.79
N GLY A 73 -27.85 19.92 14.35
CA GLY A 73 -27.83 19.00 15.48
C GLY A 73 -28.37 19.73 16.71
N GLY A 74 -29.55 19.32 17.17
CA GLY A 74 -29.96 19.58 18.54
C GLY A 74 -28.88 19.04 19.47
N GLU A 75 -28.36 19.91 20.32
CA GLU A 75 -27.33 19.59 21.28
C GLU A 75 -27.94 18.68 22.35
N GLU A 76 -27.93 17.37 22.11
CA GLU A 76 -28.16 16.38 23.16
C GLU A 76 -27.00 16.46 24.15
N PRO A 77 -27.28 16.48 25.47
CA PRO A 77 -26.25 16.65 26.47
C PRO A 77 -25.26 15.49 26.40
N SER A 78 -23.99 15.81 26.13
CA SER A 78 -22.88 14.86 26.17
C SER A 78 -22.89 14.12 27.52
N PRO A 79 -23.11 12.79 27.55
CA PRO A 79 -23.04 12.05 28.79
C PRO A 79 -21.62 12.14 29.37
N ALA A 80 -21.52 12.20 30.70
CA ALA A 80 -20.26 12.18 31.44
C ALA A 80 -19.31 11.08 30.91
N PRO A 81 -17.97 11.27 30.95
CA PRO A 81 -17.03 10.32 30.37
C PRO A 81 -17.25 8.95 31.00
N ILE A 82 -17.84 8.06 30.21
CA ILE A 82 -17.84 6.63 30.48
C ILE A 82 -16.38 6.23 30.30
N ASP A 83 -15.79 5.54 31.28
CA ASP A 83 -14.50 4.88 31.09
C ASP A 83 -14.69 3.79 30.01
N PHE A 84 -14.53 4.18 28.75
CA PHE A 84 -14.66 3.30 27.61
C PHE A 84 -13.33 2.59 27.39
N GLU A 85 -13.34 1.28 27.56
CA GLU A 85 -12.21 0.40 27.26
C GLU A 85 -12.44 -0.27 25.89
N PRO A 86 -11.60 0.02 24.87
CA PRO A 86 -11.65 -0.67 23.60
C PRO A 86 -11.43 -2.19 23.77
N ALA A 87 -12.30 -3.01 23.19
CA ALA A 87 -12.16 -4.46 23.28
C ALA A 87 -11.14 -5.05 22.28
N ASN A 88 -10.87 -4.31 21.20
CA ASN A 88 -9.97 -4.74 20.12
C ASN A 88 -9.37 -3.53 19.39
N THR A 89 -8.44 -3.80 18.47
CA THR A 89 -7.75 -2.76 17.68
C THR A 89 -8.70 -1.93 16.82
N VAL A 90 -9.81 -2.51 16.34
CA VAL A 90 -10.82 -1.75 15.58
C VAL A 90 -11.46 -0.70 16.48
N GLU A 91 -11.84 -1.05 17.71
CA GLU A 91 -12.39 -0.09 18.67
C GLU A 91 -11.36 0.96 19.12
N GLU A 92 -10.09 0.61 19.25
CA GLU A 92 -9.02 1.58 19.52
C GLU A 92 -8.92 2.61 18.39
N ASP A 93 -8.91 2.14 17.14
CA ASP A 93 -8.83 2.98 15.95
C ASP A 93 -10.08 3.85 15.78
N LEU A 94 -11.28 3.31 16.03
CA LEU A 94 -12.54 4.07 16.03
C LEU A 94 -12.57 5.12 17.14
N LEU A 95 -12.05 4.82 18.33
CA LEU A 95 -11.97 5.76 19.44
C LEU A 95 -11.01 6.90 19.13
N ASN A 96 -9.85 6.59 18.54
CA ASN A 96 -8.89 7.59 18.09
C ASN A 96 -9.50 8.49 17.00
N ALA A 97 -10.19 7.91 16.02
CA ALA A 97 -10.86 8.65 14.96
C ALA A 97 -11.98 9.56 15.48
N ALA A 98 -12.80 9.05 16.40
CA ALA A 98 -13.86 9.81 17.06
C ALA A 98 -13.29 10.96 17.90
N GLY A 99 -12.24 10.70 18.69
CA GLY A 99 -11.56 11.72 19.49
C GLY A 99 -10.87 12.81 18.64
N ALA A 100 -10.42 12.45 17.44
CA ALA A 100 -9.86 13.39 16.47
C ALA A 100 -10.92 14.10 15.60
N GLY A 101 -12.20 13.71 15.70
CA GLY A 101 -13.28 14.23 14.85
C GLY A 101 -13.15 13.88 13.37
N SER A 102 -12.46 12.79 13.04
CA SER A 102 -12.20 12.37 11.65
C SER A 102 -13.22 11.34 11.17
N THR A 103 -14.30 11.81 10.55
CA THR A 103 -15.33 10.95 9.94
C THR A 103 -14.73 10.02 8.88
N ASP A 104 -13.80 10.52 8.06
CA ASP A 104 -13.17 9.72 6.99
C ASP A 104 -12.35 8.55 7.54
N THR A 105 -11.56 8.79 8.60
CA THR A 105 -10.80 7.73 9.28
C THR A 105 -11.75 6.74 9.94
N PHE A 106 -12.81 7.21 10.58
CA PHE A 106 -13.81 6.37 11.23
C PHE A 106 -14.50 5.43 10.22
N LEU A 107 -14.97 5.96 9.09
CA LEU A 107 -15.63 5.17 8.04
C LEU A 107 -14.64 4.22 7.36
N SER A 108 -13.41 4.65 7.11
CA SER A 108 -12.37 3.80 6.50
C SER A 108 -12.01 2.62 7.41
N THR A 109 -11.86 2.85 8.73
CA THR A 109 -11.66 1.79 9.73
C THR A 109 -12.84 0.83 9.74
N LEU A 110 -14.08 1.34 9.72
CA LEU A 110 -15.28 0.52 9.74
C LEU A 110 -15.42 -0.33 8.46
N LEU A 111 -15.13 0.21 7.28
CA LEU A 111 -15.16 -0.51 6.00
C LEU A 111 -14.22 -1.72 5.94
N LEU A 112 -13.10 -1.66 6.64
CA LEU A 112 -12.13 -2.75 6.75
C LEU A 112 -12.45 -3.72 7.91
N ALA A 113 -13.33 -3.34 8.82
CA ALA A 113 -13.64 -4.12 10.01
C ALA A 113 -14.55 -5.33 9.70
N ARG A 114 -14.40 -6.37 10.53
CA ARG A 114 -15.46 -7.36 10.74
C ARG A 114 -16.39 -6.85 11.84
N VAL A 115 -17.69 -6.92 11.58
CA VAL A 115 -18.74 -6.54 12.52
C VAL A 115 -19.60 -7.77 12.84
N LEU A 116 -20.15 -7.78 14.04
CA LEU A 116 -21.12 -8.74 14.51
C LEU A 116 -22.52 -8.19 14.22
N LEU A 117 -23.26 -8.90 13.38
CA LEU A 117 -24.66 -8.64 13.09
C LEU A 117 -25.52 -9.63 13.89
N PRO A 118 -26.34 -9.18 14.85
CA PRO A 118 -27.33 -10.02 15.49
C PRO A 118 -28.38 -10.49 14.48
N ALA A 119 -28.59 -11.80 14.36
CA ALA A 119 -29.66 -12.35 13.55
C ALA A 119 -31.02 -12.16 14.25
N ALA A 120 -32.10 -12.07 13.47
CA ALA A 120 -33.45 -12.11 14.02
C ALA A 120 -33.76 -13.53 14.54
N PRO A 121 -34.60 -13.70 15.58
CA PRO A 121 -34.97 -15.02 16.09
C PRO A 121 -35.59 -15.96 15.04
N GLU A 122 -36.18 -15.41 13.98
CA GLU A 122 -36.79 -16.12 12.87
C GLU A 122 -35.79 -16.58 11.80
N SER A 123 -34.54 -16.13 11.88
CA SER A 123 -33.48 -16.54 10.95
C SER A 123 -33.15 -18.02 11.10
N VAL A 124 -32.87 -18.67 9.98
CA VAL A 124 -32.28 -20.01 10.00
C VAL A 124 -30.90 -19.91 10.64
N ARG A 125 -30.63 -20.72 11.67
CA ARG A 125 -29.34 -20.72 12.37
C ARG A 125 -28.18 -20.92 11.40
N GLY A 126 -27.17 -20.05 11.48
CA GLY A 126 -25.99 -20.07 10.61
C GLY A 126 -26.21 -19.49 9.20
N SER A 127 -27.42 -19.04 8.86
CA SER A 127 -27.65 -18.29 7.61
C SER A 127 -27.00 -16.90 7.68
N ARG A 128 -26.63 -16.35 6.52
CA ARG A 128 -25.99 -15.02 6.42
C ARG A 128 -26.83 -14.03 5.65
N PRO A 129 -26.55 -12.71 5.78
CA PRO A 129 -27.13 -11.69 4.92
C PRO A 129 -27.11 -12.09 3.44
N GLY A 130 -28.28 -12.23 2.81
CA GLY A 130 -28.43 -12.64 1.41
C GLY A 130 -28.71 -14.13 1.17
N ASP A 131 -28.55 -14.99 2.18
CA ASP A 131 -28.91 -16.41 2.08
C ASP A 131 -30.42 -16.64 2.20
N PRO A 132 -30.99 -17.68 1.57
CA PRO A 132 -32.37 -18.08 1.80
C PRO A 132 -32.60 -18.42 3.28
N GLY A 133 -33.55 -17.71 3.90
CA GLY A 133 -33.92 -17.93 5.31
C GLY A 133 -33.19 -17.04 6.32
N PHE A 134 -32.31 -16.13 5.90
CA PHE A 134 -31.79 -15.08 6.77
C PHE A 134 -32.80 -13.93 6.88
N VAL A 135 -33.12 -13.55 8.11
CA VAL A 135 -33.99 -12.41 8.44
C VAL A 135 -33.17 -11.33 9.13
N TRP A 136 -33.17 -10.13 8.55
CA TRP A 136 -32.50 -8.98 9.13
C TRP A 136 -33.17 -8.56 10.44
N ARG A 137 -32.38 -8.45 11.50
CA ARG A 137 -32.86 -7.89 12.76
C ARG A 137 -32.84 -6.37 12.68
N THR A 138 -33.96 -5.75 12.98
CA THR A 138 -34.08 -4.30 13.08
C THR A 138 -34.46 -3.86 14.50
N GLY A 139 -33.97 -2.70 14.90
CA GLY A 139 -34.38 -1.98 16.09
C GLY A 139 -35.11 -0.69 15.71
N GLN A 140 -35.86 -0.13 16.66
CA GLN A 140 -36.42 1.21 16.54
C GLN A 140 -35.63 2.14 17.44
N LEU A 141 -35.10 3.22 16.88
CA LEU A 141 -34.42 4.27 17.63
C LEU A 141 -34.93 5.61 17.13
N ASP A 142 -35.54 6.40 18.03
CA ASP A 142 -36.12 7.70 17.71
C ASP A 142 -37.18 7.70 16.58
N GLY A 143 -37.84 6.56 16.37
CA GLY A 143 -38.88 6.39 15.33
C GLY A 143 -38.35 5.98 13.95
N GLU A 144 -37.04 5.81 13.81
CA GLU A 144 -36.39 5.30 12.62
C GLU A 144 -36.01 3.81 12.79
N THR A 145 -36.08 3.08 11.67
CA THR A 145 -35.71 1.66 11.65
C THR A 145 -34.21 1.55 11.47
N TYR A 146 -33.53 0.89 12.41
CA TYR A 146 -32.09 0.69 12.39
C TYR A 146 -31.71 -0.78 12.26
N VAL A 147 -30.69 -1.06 11.46
CA VAL A 147 -29.89 -2.28 11.58
C VAL A 147 -28.70 -1.96 12.47
N VAL A 148 -28.59 -2.67 13.58
CA VAL A 148 -27.55 -2.45 14.59
C VAL A 148 -26.46 -3.51 14.46
N VAL A 149 -25.20 -3.07 14.47
CA VAL A 149 -24.03 -3.95 14.49
C VAL A 149 -23.09 -3.59 15.63
N TYR A 150 -22.23 -4.55 15.96
CA TYR A 150 -21.26 -4.40 17.03
C TYR A 150 -19.86 -4.74 16.54
N THR A 151 -18.85 -4.03 17.03
CA THR A 151 -17.44 -4.32 16.69
C THR A 151 -16.81 -5.38 17.59
N SER A 152 -17.50 -5.79 18.65
CA SER A 152 -17.03 -6.82 19.59
C SER A 152 -18.17 -7.52 20.33
N PRO A 153 -17.93 -8.74 20.85
CA PRO A 153 -18.88 -9.43 21.72
C PRO A 153 -19.23 -8.65 22.98
N GLU A 154 -18.30 -7.85 23.51
CA GLU A 154 -18.50 -6.99 24.67
C GLU A 154 -19.56 -5.93 24.38
N ARG A 155 -19.47 -5.22 23.25
CA ARG A 155 -20.47 -4.20 22.87
C ARG A 155 -21.84 -4.81 22.58
N LEU A 156 -21.86 -6.03 22.05
CA LEU A 156 -23.09 -6.79 21.87
C LEU A 156 -23.72 -7.17 23.22
N ALA A 157 -22.92 -7.68 24.16
CA ALA A 157 -23.38 -8.11 25.48
C ALA A 157 -23.94 -6.93 26.30
N ASP A 158 -23.40 -5.72 26.11
CA ASP A 158 -23.94 -4.50 26.74
C ASP A 158 -25.39 -4.17 26.31
N HIS A 159 -25.82 -4.70 25.16
CA HIS A 159 -27.11 -4.35 24.53
C HIS A 159 -28.06 -5.53 24.37
N THR A 160 -27.67 -6.73 24.79
CA THR A 160 -28.47 -7.95 24.61
C THR A 160 -28.55 -8.76 25.89
N ASP A 161 -29.76 -9.15 26.27
CA ASP A 161 -29.99 -10.09 27.37
C ASP A 161 -30.06 -11.52 26.82
N GLY A 162 -29.00 -12.31 27.04
CA GLY A 162 -28.94 -13.74 26.71
C GLY A 162 -28.19 -14.08 25.43
N ASP A 163 -28.26 -15.36 25.03
CA ASP A 163 -27.56 -15.88 23.85
C ASP A 163 -28.29 -15.46 22.57
N VAL A 164 -27.67 -14.56 21.81
CA VAL A 164 -28.18 -14.05 20.53
C VAL A 164 -27.34 -14.63 19.40
N ASP A 165 -28.01 -15.28 18.44
CA ASP A 165 -27.33 -15.77 17.24
C ASP A 165 -26.74 -14.58 16.47
N THR A 166 -25.46 -14.69 16.11
CA THR A 166 -24.69 -13.59 15.51
C THR A 166 -23.95 -14.06 14.28
N VAL A 167 -23.91 -13.17 13.29
CA VAL A 167 -23.15 -13.37 12.06
C VAL A 167 -21.99 -12.39 12.06
N GLY A 168 -20.76 -12.92 12.09
CA GLY A 168 -19.56 -12.14 11.82
C GLY A 168 -19.42 -11.89 10.33
N VAL A 169 -19.32 -10.64 9.90
CA VAL A 169 -19.26 -10.26 8.48
C VAL A 169 -18.39 -9.03 8.29
N LYS A 170 -17.65 -8.94 7.17
CA LYS A 170 -16.93 -7.72 6.80
C LYS A 170 -17.95 -6.60 6.55
N PHE A 171 -17.76 -5.42 7.13
CA PHE A 171 -18.73 -4.32 6.99
C PHE A 171 -18.98 -3.94 5.53
N ALA A 172 -17.93 -3.87 4.70
CA ALA A 172 -18.06 -3.62 3.26
C ALA A 172 -18.92 -4.66 2.53
N GLN A 173 -18.92 -5.93 2.96
CA GLN A 173 -19.80 -6.96 2.39
C GLN A 173 -21.24 -6.83 2.90
N LEU A 174 -21.40 -6.45 4.17
CA LEU A 174 -22.71 -6.24 4.79
C LEU A 174 -23.50 -5.15 4.06
N ILE A 175 -22.89 -3.97 3.86
CA ILE A 175 -23.55 -2.80 3.27
C ILE A 175 -23.92 -3.01 1.79
N ARG A 176 -23.24 -3.91 1.08
CA ARG A 176 -23.62 -4.29 -0.30
C ARG A 176 -24.91 -5.08 -0.38
N ARG A 177 -25.32 -5.74 0.71
CA ARG A 177 -26.54 -6.53 0.79
C ARG A 177 -27.63 -5.80 1.56
N TRP A 178 -27.51 -4.48 1.69
CA TRP A 178 -28.42 -3.68 2.50
C TRP A 178 -29.89 -3.93 2.10
N PRO A 179 -30.76 -4.28 3.05
CA PRO A 179 -32.07 -4.85 2.73
C PRO A 179 -33.07 -3.81 2.22
N ASP A 180 -32.94 -2.56 2.66
CA ASP A 180 -33.89 -1.48 2.40
C ASP A 180 -33.16 -0.14 2.57
N GLU A 181 -33.30 0.75 1.58
CA GLU A 181 -32.66 2.08 1.58
C GLU A 181 -33.24 3.02 2.65
N ASP A 182 -34.46 2.76 3.12
CA ASP A 182 -35.10 3.53 4.18
C ASP A 182 -34.61 3.14 5.60
N TRP A 183 -33.80 2.08 5.71
CA TRP A 183 -33.31 1.59 7.00
C TRP A 183 -31.93 2.17 7.32
N SER A 184 -31.84 2.85 8.46
CA SER A 184 -30.60 3.43 8.97
C SER A 184 -29.68 2.37 9.56
N PHE A 185 -28.41 2.69 9.66
CA PHE A 185 -27.36 1.88 10.28
C PHE A 185 -26.94 2.49 11.61
N ALA A 186 -26.67 1.63 12.59
CA ALA A 186 -25.99 2.03 13.82
C ALA A 186 -24.89 1.02 14.19
N VAL A 187 -23.71 1.53 14.52
CA VAL A 187 -22.61 0.75 15.13
C VAL A 187 -22.46 1.16 16.58
N ASN A 188 -22.30 0.18 17.48
CA ASN A 188 -22.03 0.37 18.91
C ASN A 188 -22.83 1.52 19.55
N PRO A 189 -24.17 1.53 19.46
CA PRO A 189 -24.99 2.64 19.93
C PRO A 189 -24.71 2.97 21.40
N GLY A 190 -24.75 4.25 21.76
CA GLY A 190 -24.54 4.69 23.14
C GLY A 190 -23.09 4.65 23.65
N THR A 191 -22.11 4.33 22.79
CA THR A 191 -20.68 4.31 23.15
C THR A 191 -19.90 5.45 22.48
N PRO A 192 -18.70 5.82 22.98
CA PRO A 192 -17.83 6.80 22.33
C PRO A 192 -17.35 6.42 20.92
N VAL A 193 -17.43 5.14 20.55
CA VAL A 193 -17.14 4.63 19.20
C VAL A 193 -18.42 4.32 18.41
N GLY A 194 -19.55 4.85 18.88
CA GLY A 194 -20.84 4.66 18.25
C GLY A 194 -21.10 5.69 17.15
N ALA A 195 -21.69 5.24 16.05
CA ALA A 195 -22.10 6.12 14.96
C ALA A 195 -23.41 5.64 14.34
N LYS A 196 -24.17 6.59 13.79
CA LYS A 196 -25.39 6.34 13.02
C LYS A 196 -25.21 6.88 11.61
N LEU A 197 -25.73 6.16 10.62
CA LEU A 197 -25.75 6.58 9.22
C LEU A 197 -27.14 6.34 8.64
N PRO A 198 -27.76 7.33 7.97
CA PRO A 198 -28.99 7.12 7.21
C PRO A 198 -28.82 6.05 6.13
N GLY A 199 -29.90 5.33 5.81
CA GLY A 199 -29.86 4.22 4.83
C GLY A 199 -29.37 4.65 3.45
N GLU A 200 -29.77 5.83 2.97
CA GLU A 200 -29.26 6.43 1.72
C GLU A 200 -27.73 6.59 1.72
N GLN A 201 -27.13 6.93 2.88
CA GLN A 201 -25.69 7.08 3.01
C GLN A 201 -24.98 5.71 3.04
N ILE A 202 -25.64 4.68 3.58
CA ILE A 202 -25.14 3.31 3.53
C ILE A 202 -25.11 2.79 2.09
N VAL A 203 -26.15 3.07 1.31
CA VAL A 203 -26.18 2.70 -0.12
C VAL A 203 -25.10 3.46 -0.89
N ALA A 204 -24.94 4.77 -0.65
CA ALA A 204 -23.86 5.56 -1.26
C ALA A 204 -22.47 5.02 -0.89
N LEU A 205 -22.25 4.68 0.38
CA LEU A 205 -21.01 4.11 0.89
C LEU A 205 -20.73 2.72 0.29
N ALA A 206 -21.77 1.90 0.10
CA ALA A 206 -21.64 0.58 -0.51
C ALA A 206 -21.22 0.67 -1.99
N ASN A 207 -21.80 1.62 -2.74
CA ASN A 207 -21.43 1.89 -4.13
C ASN A 207 -19.98 2.39 -4.23
N TRP A 208 -19.60 3.34 -3.38
CA TRP A 208 -18.21 3.81 -3.28
C TRP A 208 -17.25 2.64 -2.97
N ALA A 209 -17.58 1.82 -1.97
CA ALA A 209 -16.77 0.65 -1.58
C ALA A 209 -16.61 -0.34 -2.74
N ALA A 210 -17.67 -0.53 -3.55
CA ALA A 210 -17.60 -1.36 -4.74
C ALA A 210 -16.69 -0.80 -5.84
N GLU A 211 -16.73 0.51 -6.07
CA GLU A 211 -15.85 1.17 -7.05
C GLU A 211 -14.37 1.07 -6.67
N VAL A 212 -14.05 1.13 -5.36
CA VAL A 212 -12.67 1.01 -4.87
C VAL A 212 -12.23 -0.44 -4.61
N GLY A 213 -13.08 -1.43 -4.93
CA GLY A 213 -12.76 -2.86 -4.81
C GLY A 213 -12.87 -3.44 -3.40
N LEU A 214 -13.42 -2.69 -2.43
CA LEU A 214 -13.69 -3.16 -1.08
C LEU A 214 -14.98 -3.99 -1.09
N GLY A 215 -14.84 -5.32 -1.02
CA GLY A 215 -15.97 -6.26 -0.91
C GLY A 215 -15.89 -7.53 -1.75
N ASP A 216 -14.91 -7.67 -2.65
CA ASP A 216 -14.77 -8.83 -3.55
C ASP A 216 -13.86 -9.94 -3.00
N ASP A 217 -13.31 -9.78 -1.80
CA ASP A 217 -12.64 -10.88 -1.08
C ASP A 217 -13.69 -11.91 -0.66
N LEU A 218 -14.03 -12.84 -1.55
CA LEU A 218 -14.70 -14.08 -1.22
C LEU A 218 -13.74 -14.95 -0.38
N GLU A 219 -13.49 -14.54 0.86
CA GLU A 219 -13.23 -15.51 1.91
C GLU A 219 -14.56 -16.22 2.14
N VAL A 220 -14.68 -17.41 1.54
CA VAL A 220 -15.63 -18.42 1.99
C VAL A 220 -15.37 -18.58 3.48
N ASP A 221 -16.31 -18.09 4.29
CA ASP A 221 -16.25 -18.28 5.73
C ASP A 221 -16.04 -19.76 6.03
N THR A 222 -14.86 -20.07 6.55
CA THR A 222 -14.71 -21.25 7.37
C THR A 222 -15.47 -20.92 8.64
N GLU A 223 -16.61 -21.58 8.82
CA GLU A 223 -17.31 -21.70 10.11
C GLU A 223 -16.25 -21.89 11.20
N GLU A 224 -16.14 -20.91 12.10
CA GLU A 224 -15.39 -21.03 13.34
C GLU A 224 -16.13 -22.05 14.22
N ALA A 225 -15.93 -23.33 13.90
CA ALA A 225 -16.31 -24.44 14.74
C ALA A 225 -15.56 -24.30 16.08
N PRO A 226 -16.19 -24.64 17.22
CA PRO A 226 -15.63 -24.40 18.53
C PRO A 226 -14.25 -25.04 18.61
N ALA A 227 -13.28 -24.29 19.12
CA ALA A 227 -11.87 -24.65 19.28
C ALA A 227 -11.65 -26.11 19.72
N VAL A 228 -11.64 -27.02 18.77
CA VAL A 228 -10.95 -28.29 18.89
C VAL A 228 -9.53 -27.93 18.53
N ALA A 229 -8.73 -27.65 19.57
CA ALA A 229 -7.30 -27.38 19.55
C ALA A 229 -6.68 -27.64 18.17
N GLU A 230 -6.60 -26.57 17.35
CA GLU A 230 -5.91 -26.66 16.08
C GLU A 230 -4.50 -27.19 16.36
N PRO A 231 -4.02 -28.17 15.58
CA PRO A 231 -2.71 -28.73 15.78
C PRO A 231 -1.69 -27.64 15.49
N SER A 232 -1.22 -26.96 16.55
CA SER A 232 -0.07 -26.04 16.55
C SER A 232 0.06 -25.29 15.22
N ALA A 233 -0.77 -24.27 15.01
CA ALA A 233 -0.47 -23.23 14.04
C ALA A 233 1.03 -22.92 14.18
N ARG A 234 1.81 -23.20 13.13
CA ARG A 234 3.25 -22.91 13.14
C ARG A 234 3.38 -21.46 13.62
N PRO A 235 4.20 -21.18 14.64
CA PRO A 235 4.28 -19.84 15.20
C PRO A 235 4.54 -18.86 14.05
N ARG A 236 3.61 -17.92 13.82
CA ARG A 236 3.85 -16.79 12.92
C ARG A 236 5.13 -16.14 13.41
N TYR A 237 6.09 -15.96 12.51
CA TYR A 237 7.36 -15.37 12.89
C TYR A 237 7.12 -13.93 13.33
N ALA A 238 7.25 -13.68 14.63
CA ALA A 238 7.31 -12.34 15.18
C ALA A 238 8.78 -11.91 15.19
N PRO A 239 9.17 -10.85 14.45
CA PRO A 239 10.53 -10.36 14.48
C PRO A 239 10.93 -9.95 15.91
N ALA A 240 12.18 -10.20 16.28
CA ALA A 240 12.70 -9.77 17.58
C ALA A 240 12.58 -8.25 17.74
N ALA A 241 12.30 -7.80 18.97
CA ALA A 241 12.19 -6.38 19.29
C ALA A 241 13.45 -5.62 18.82
N VAL A 242 13.25 -4.61 17.96
CA VAL A 242 14.33 -3.82 17.38
C VAL A 242 14.79 -2.79 18.42
N ASP A 243 16.09 -2.70 18.67
CA ASP A 243 16.67 -1.61 19.45
C ASP A 243 16.45 -0.28 18.71
N PRO A 244 15.64 0.66 19.23
CA PRO A 244 15.31 1.90 18.54
C PRO A 244 16.53 2.81 18.33
N ALA A 245 17.63 2.59 19.07
CA ALA A 245 18.87 3.34 18.90
C ALA A 245 19.72 2.86 17.70
N ARG A 246 19.42 1.70 17.12
CA ARG A 246 20.16 1.14 15.97
C ARG A 246 19.39 1.34 14.67
N PRO A 247 20.05 1.75 13.58
CA PRO A 247 19.41 1.80 12.27
C PRO A 247 18.88 0.42 11.87
N THR A 248 17.62 0.38 11.42
CA THR A 248 17.02 -0.82 10.84
C THR A 248 17.87 -1.32 9.68
N VAL A 249 18.24 -2.60 9.70
CA VAL A 249 18.93 -3.23 8.57
C VAL A 249 17.89 -3.57 7.51
N MET A 250 18.09 -3.04 6.30
CA MET A 250 17.29 -3.33 5.12
C MET A 250 17.93 -4.45 4.30
N GLN A 251 17.11 -5.16 3.53
CA GLN A 251 17.51 -6.26 2.67
C GLN A 251 16.87 -6.13 1.27
N LYS A 252 17.62 -6.50 0.23
CA LYS A 252 17.11 -6.65 -1.14
C LYS A 252 17.67 -7.90 -1.81
N ALA A 253 16.80 -8.70 -2.44
CA ALA A 253 17.23 -9.79 -3.33
C ALA A 253 17.88 -9.23 -4.61
N ILE A 254 19.02 -9.81 -4.98
CA ILE A 254 19.83 -9.41 -6.13
C ILE A 254 19.84 -10.55 -7.15
N ALA A 255 19.46 -10.23 -8.38
CA ALA A 255 19.52 -11.19 -9.46
C ALA A 255 20.98 -11.57 -9.75
N PRO A 256 21.28 -12.85 -10.08
CA PRO A 256 22.64 -13.26 -10.43
C PRO A 256 23.28 -12.40 -11.53
N SER A 257 22.48 -11.99 -12.52
CA SER A 257 22.92 -11.10 -13.61
C SER A 257 23.36 -9.71 -13.15
N GLN A 258 22.98 -9.28 -11.94
CA GLN A 258 23.34 -7.98 -11.38
C GLN A 258 24.62 -8.00 -10.55
N LEU A 259 25.12 -9.18 -10.16
CA LEU A 259 26.27 -9.29 -9.25
C LEU A 259 27.53 -8.63 -9.79
N ALA A 260 27.81 -8.77 -11.09
CA ALA A 260 28.96 -8.15 -11.74
C ALA A 260 28.91 -6.62 -11.66
N TYR A 261 27.72 -6.00 -11.62
CA TYR A 261 27.63 -4.55 -11.45
C TYR A 261 28.15 -4.10 -10.08
N TYR A 262 27.85 -4.84 -9.02
CA TYR A 262 28.38 -4.57 -7.69
C TYR A 262 29.87 -4.94 -7.62
N LEU A 263 30.19 -6.21 -7.85
CA LEU A 263 31.52 -6.76 -7.58
C LEU A 263 32.63 -6.24 -8.50
N GLU A 264 32.32 -5.97 -9.78
CA GLU A 264 33.34 -5.57 -10.75
C GLU A 264 33.29 -4.08 -11.10
N ARG A 265 32.09 -3.48 -11.05
CA ARG A 265 31.88 -2.09 -11.48
C ARG A 265 31.65 -1.11 -10.32
N GLY A 266 31.69 -1.58 -9.08
CA GLY A 266 31.55 -0.71 -7.90
C GLY A 266 30.17 -0.09 -7.76
N TYR A 267 29.12 -0.68 -8.35
CA TYR A 267 27.77 -0.13 -8.26
C TYR A 267 27.35 -0.03 -6.79
N ASP A 268 26.97 1.17 -6.34
CA ASP A 268 26.81 1.51 -4.92
C ASP A 268 25.40 2.02 -4.60
N ARG A 269 24.41 1.71 -5.45
CA ARG A 269 23.04 2.19 -5.29
C ARG A 269 22.04 1.06 -5.16
N VAL A 270 20.90 1.37 -4.56
CA VAL A 270 19.74 0.49 -4.42
C VAL A 270 18.47 1.24 -4.82
N SER A 271 17.59 0.55 -5.52
CA SER A 271 16.29 1.05 -6.01
C SER A 271 15.23 -0.06 -5.96
N GLY A 272 13.96 0.27 -6.12
CA GLY A 272 12.86 -0.70 -6.14
C GLY A 272 12.45 -1.17 -4.75
N PHE A 273 11.92 -2.38 -4.66
CA PHE A 273 11.39 -2.94 -3.42
C PHE A 273 12.48 -3.53 -2.52
N VAL A 274 12.36 -3.24 -1.22
CA VAL A 274 13.30 -3.63 -0.16
C VAL A 274 12.50 -3.94 1.11
N HIS A 275 13.09 -4.73 1.99
CA HIS A 275 12.41 -5.28 3.17
C HIS A 275 13.30 -5.10 4.40
N ARG A 276 12.74 -5.20 5.60
CA ARG A 276 13.58 -5.23 6.82
C ARG A 276 14.24 -6.59 6.93
N ALA A 277 15.56 -6.64 7.07
CA ALA A 277 16.30 -7.91 7.15
C ALA A 277 15.85 -8.77 8.34
N GLY A 278 15.49 -8.14 9.47
CA GLY A 278 14.98 -8.83 10.65
C GLY A 278 13.62 -9.52 10.45
N GLU A 279 12.76 -8.99 9.58
CA GLU A 279 11.47 -9.61 9.22
C GLU A 279 11.65 -10.83 8.32
N LEU A 280 12.80 -10.97 7.66
CA LEU A 280 13.12 -12.07 6.75
C LEU A 280 14.09 -13.10 7.37
N ALA A 281 14.48 -12.94 8.64
CA ALA A 281 15.57 -13.73 9.22
C ALA A 281 15.25 -15.23 9.34
N HIS A 282 13.98 -15.61 9.35
CA HIS A 282 13.53 -17.01 9.33
C HIS A 282 13.48 -17.61 7.92
N LEU A 283 13.54 -16.78 6.87
CA LEU A 283 13.57 -17.20 5.48
C LEU A 283 15.02 -17.48 5.05
N THR A 284 15.46 -18.69 5.37
CA THR A 284 16.87 -19.08 5.27
C THR A 284 17.24 -19.73 3.95
N THR A 285 16.29 -19.96 3.04
CA THR A 285 16.55 -20.64 1.76
C THR A 285 16.10 -19.80 0.55
N PRO A 286 16.69 -20.03 -0.65
CA PRO A 286 16.25 -19.40 -1.89
C PRO A 286 14.75 -19.57 -2.17
N ALA A 287 14.21 -20.77 -1.99
CA ALA A 287 12.79 -21.05 -2.23
C ALA A 287 11.88 -20.26 -1.28
N GLN A 288 12.22 -20.16 0.00
CA GLN A 288 11.47 -19.37 0.98
C GLN A 288 11.46 -17.88 0.62
N LEU A 289 12.62 -17.31 0.27
CA LEU A 289 12.70 -15.91 -0.15
C LEU A 289 11.97 -15.66 -1.48
N TYR A 290 12.01 -16.62 -2.41
CA TYR A 290 11.29 -16.54 -3.67
C TYR A 290 9.78 -16.47 -3.45
N ASP A 291 9.24 -17.38 -2.64
CA ASP A 291 7.81 -17.50 -2.38
C ASP A 291 7.28 -16.32 -1.54
N ALA A 292 8.02 -15.90 -0.50
CA ALA A 292 7.60 -14.84 0.41
C ALA A 292 7.68 -13.44 -0.21
N LEU A 293 8.66 -13.18 -1.07
CA LEU A 293 8.86 -11.87 -1.68
C LEU A 293 8.13 -11.72 -3.03
N GLY A 294 7.40 -12.74 -3.48
CA GLY A 294 6.72 -12.73 -4.78
C GLY A 294 7.67 -12.56 -5.96
N LEU A 295 8.82 -13.27 -5.94
CA LEU A 295 9.83 -13.21 -7.01
C LEU A 295 9.42 -14.00 -8.26
N ASN A 296 8.17 -14.45 -8.36
CA ASN A 296 7.57 -15.22 -9.45
C ASN A 296 6.94 -14.36 -10.56
N TYR A 297 7.29 -13.08 -10.62
CA TYR A 297 6.75 -12.15 -11.61
C TYR A 297 7.18 -12.49 -13.06
N PRO A 298 6.41 -12.04 -14.08
CA PRO A 298 6.75 -12.29 -15.48
C PRO A 298 8.16 -11.82 -15.84
N ALA A 299 8.94 -12.71 -16.49
CA ALA A 299 10.35 -12.51 -16.82
C ALA A 299 11.27 -12.29 -15.59
N SER A 300 10.89 -12.82 -14.44
CA SER A 300 11.75 -12.81 -13.26
C SER A 300 13.09 -13.50 -13.54
N PRO A 301 14.23 -12.89 -13.13
CA PRO A 301 15.54 -13.51 -13.21
C PRO A 301 15.80 -14.50 -12.06
N PHE A 302 14.86 -14.64 -11.13
CA PHE A 302 14.98 -15.54 -9.98
C PHE A 302 14.36 -16.90 -10.31
N VAL A 303 14.98 -17.96 -9.78
CA VAL A 303 14.50 -19.34 -9.89
C VAL A 303 14.22 -19.82 -8.48
N ARG A 304 13.03 -20.39 -8.25
CA ARG A 304 12.58 -20.84 -6.92
C ARG A 304 13.55 -21.81 -6.27
N ASP A 305 13.94 -22.85 -6.99
CA ASP A 305 14.80 -23.94 -6.50
C ASP A 305 16.28 -23.72 -6.89
N ALA A 306 16.73 -22.47 -6.94
CA ALA A 306 18.14 -22.15 -7.18
C ALA A 306 19.03 -22.71 -6.05
N GLU A 307 20.24 -23.15 -6.38
CA GLU A 307 21.23 -23.58 -5.39
C GLU A 307 21.66 -22.44 -4.44
N GLU A 308 21.50 -21.20 -4.88
CA GLU A 308 21.86 -20.01 -4.14
C GLU A 308 21.03 -18.79 -4.56
N ILE A 309 20.86 -17.86 -3.62
CA ILE A 309 20.34 -16.50 -3.86
C ILE A 309 21.28 -15.48 -3.22
N TYR A 310 21.33 -14.29 -3.81
CA TYR A 310 22.13 -13.19 -3.29
C TYR A 310 21.24 -12.09 -2.73
N VAL A 311 21.65 -11.52 -1.60
CA VAL A 311 20.94 -10.39 -0.98
C VAL A 311 21.91 -9.29 -0.58
N LEU A 312 21.51 -8.04 -0.78
CA LEU A 312 22.16 -6.89 -0.15
C LEU A 312 21.57 -6.69 1.24
N ARG A 313 22.42 -6.38 2.24
CA ARG A 313 22.02 -5.95 3.58
C ARG A 313 22.72 -4.65 3.96
N TRP A 314 22.00 -3.66 4.47
CA TRP A 314 22.59 -2.37 4.87
C TRP A 314 21.79 -1.64 5.96
N PRO A 315 22.44 -0.87 6.85
CA PRO A 315 21.75 -0.04 7.84
C PRO A 315 21.07 1.18 7.18
N ALA A 316 19.77 1.37 7.43
CA ALA A 316 19.00 2.52 6.96
C ALA A 316 19.18 3.76 7.86
N HIS A 317 20.29 4.48 7.70
CA HIS A 317 20.54 5.72 8.45
C HIS A 317 19.58 6.87 8.15
N ARG A 318 18.88 6.82 7.01
CA ARG A 318 17.79 7.76 6.66
C ARG A 318 16.50 7.00 6.37
N PRO A 319 15.68 6.72 7.38
CA PRO A 319 14.44 5.96 7.24
C PRO A 319 13.45 6.56 6.24
N SER A 320 13.43 7.90 6.08
CA SER A 320 12.53 8.61 5.15
C SER A 320 12.74 8.26 3.67
N LEU A 321 13.85 7.59 3.31
CA LEU A 321 14.10 7.11 1.95
C LEU A 321 13.38 5.78 1.63
N TYR A 322 12.81 5.12 2.64
CA TYR A 322 12.13 3.82 2.54
C TYR A 322 10.66 4.04 2.85
N ARG A 323 9.86 4.24 1.81
CA ARG A 323 8.45 4.56 1.95
C ARG A 323 7.61 3.33 1.69
N ILE A 324 6.52 3.19 2.42
CA ILE A 324 5.52 2.16 2.11
C ILE A 324 4.95 2.49 0.71
N PRO A 325 4.98 1.55 -0.24
CA PRO A 325 4.54 1.78 -1.61
C PRO A 325 3.02 1.64 -1.68
N TYR A 326 2.28 2.55 -1.05
CA TYR A 326 0.85 2.65 -1.30
C TYR A 326 0.61 3.03 -2.76
N GLY A 327 -0.24 2.29 -3.45
CA GLY A 327 -0.33 2.39 -4.89
C GLY A 327 -1.17 1.30 -5.57
N GLY A 328 -0.93 1.11 -6.87
CA GLY A 328 -1.59 0.06 -7.64
C GLY A 328 -0.90 -0.20 -8.98
N GLN A 329 -1.57 -0.94 -9.86
CA GLN A 329 -1.00 -1.30 -11.17
C GLN A 329 -1.34 -0.31 -12.30
N ASN A 330 -2.15 0.69 -11.97
CA ASN A 330 -2.59 1.76 -12.85
C ASN A 330 -2.97 3.00 -12.01
N GLU A 331 -3.18 4.15 -12.67
CA GLU A 331 -3.53 5.40 -12.01
C GLU A 331 -4.79 5.31 -11.14
N PRO A 332 -5.89 4.65 -11.57
CA PRO A 332 -7.06 4.46 -10.71
C PRO A 332 -6.73 3.70 -9.41
N ALA A 333 -6.05 2.56 -9.49
CA ALA A 333 -5.70 1.77 -8.31
C ALA A 333 -4.71 2.50 -7.39
N MET A 334 -3.78 3.27 -7.94
CA MET A 334 -2.90 4.13 -7.15
C MET A 334 -3.68 5.20 -6.39
N ARG A 335 -4.63 5.89 -7.06
CA ARG A 335 -5.47 6.90 -6.39
C ARG A 335 -6.36 6.30 -5.32
N ALA A 336 -6.89 5.09 -5.55
CA ALA A 336 -7.72 4.39 -4.56
C ALA A 336 -6.96 4.08 -3.26
N MET A 337 -5.63 3.87 -3.33
CA MET A 337 -4.76 3.69 -2.16
C MET A 337 -4.19 5.00 -1.61
N GLU A 338 -4.66 6.16 -2.09
CA GLU A 338 -4.05 7.48 -1.84
C GLU A 338 -2.52 7.44 -2.03
N GLY A 339 -2.14 6.59 -2.98
CA GLY A 339 -0.80 6.13 -3.16
C GLY A 339 0.00 7.06 -4.05
N TRP A 340 1.27 6.70 -4.19
CA TRP A 340 2.22 7.42 -5.03
C TRP A 340 2.96 6.49 -6.01
N VAL A 341 2.67 5.18 -5.95
CA VAL A 341 3.35 4.15 -6.74
C VAL A 341 2.40 3.54 -7.75
N ILE A 342 2.84 3.51 -9.01
CA ILE A 342 2.27 2.63 -10.04
C ILE A 342 3.35 1.63 -10.40
N GLU A 343 3.06 0.34 -10.29
CA GLU A 343 4.03 -0.72 -10.60
C GLU A 343 3.36 -1.94 -11.21
N ARG A 344 4.12 -2.73 -11.97
CA ARG A 344 3.61 -3.89 -12.70
C ARG A 344 3.15 -5.02 -11.76
N PRO A 345 2.27 -5.92 -12.22
CA PRO A 345 2.00 -7.17 -11.50
C PRO A 345 3.30 -7.89 -11.13
N PRO A 346 3.38 -8.51 -9.94
CA PRO A 346 2.32 -8.82 -8.99
C PRO A 346 2.10 -7.76 -7.90
N PHE A 347 2.56 -6.51 -8.08
CA PHE A 347 2.42 -5.44 -7.08
C PHE A 347 0.96 -5.26 -6.61
N ARG A 348 0.76 -5.29 -5.28
CA ARG A 348 -0.56 -5.14 -4.63
C ARG A 348 -0.82 -3.73 -4.10
N GLY A 349 0.23 -2.95 -3.83
CA GLY A 349 0.09 -1.55 -3.40
C GLY A 349 -0.44 -1.34 -1.98
N ASN A 350 -0.47 -2.38 -1.15
CA ASN A 350 -0.94 -2.35 0.24
C ASN A 350 0.20 -2.32 1.27
N GLY A 351 1.44 -2.13 0.82
CA GLY A 351 2.61 -2.11 1.71
C GLY A 351 3.17 -3.47 2.11
N PHE A 352 2.66 -4.56 1.54
CA PHE A 352 3.17 -5.91 1.78
C PHE A 352 3.68 -6.56 0.48
N ALA A 353 4.68 -7.43 0.62
CA ALA A 353 5.21 -8.18 -0.50
C ALA A 353 4.10 -9.08 -1.10
N PRO A 354 4.09 -9.29 -2.42
CA PRO A 354 3.01 -10.00 -3.10
C PRO A 354 3.15 -11.52 -3.04
N GLY A 355 3.99 -12.05 -2.13
CA GLY A 355 4.20 -13.48 -1.96
C GLY A 355 2.90 -14.24 -1.65
N GLU A 356 2.93 -15.53 -1.95
CA GLU A 356 1.85 -16.49 -1.65
C GLU A 356 2.16 -17.32 -0.40
N SER A 357 3.32 -17.08 0.23
CA SER A 357 3.66 -17.72 1.50
C SER A 357 2.75 -17.22 2.64
N SER A 358 2.66 -17.98 3.72
CA SER A 358 1.98 -17.55 4.95
C SER A 358 2.65 -16.36 5.65
N ASP A 359 3.84 -15.95 5.22
CA ASP A 359 4.58 -14.83 5.80
C ASP A 359 4.03 -13.49 5.32
N VAL A 360 3.69 -12.63 6.27
CA VAL A 360 3.32 -11.23 6.02
C VAL A 360 4.58 -10.39 6.08
N VAL A 361 5.11 -10.04 4.91
CA VAL A 361 6.36 -9.29 4.78
C VAL A 361 6.06 -7.84 4.43
N ALA A 362 6.49 -6.88 5.25
CA ALA A 362 6.34 -5.47 4.93
C ALA A 362 7.30 -5.06 3.81
N GLU A 363 6.78 -4.40 2.78
CA GLU A 363 7.51 -3.98 1.60
C GLU A 363 7.69 -2.45 1.60
N PHE A 364 8.89 -2.01 1.26
CA PHE A 364 9.25 -0.60 1.13
C PHE A 364 9.80 -0.33 -0.26
N LYS A 365 9.49 0.82 -0.84
CA LYS A 365 10.06 1.26 -2.10
C LYS A 365 11.07 2.37 -1.88
N VAL A 366 12.21 2.24 -2.56
CA VAL A 366 13.25 3.25 -2.64
C VAL A 366 13.45 3.62 -4.11
N ASP A 367 13.44 4.91 -4.43
CA ASP A 367 13.61 5.35 -5.83
C ASP A 367 15.04 5.07 -6.29
N SER A 368 16.03 5.66 -5.62
CA SER A 368 17.43 5.35 -5.82
C SER A 368 18.31 5.97 -4.71
N ALA A 369 18.73 5.16 -3.74
CA ALA A 369 19.60 5.59 -2.65
C ALA A 369 21.03 5.05 -2.83
N ARG A 370 22.05 5.81 -2.37
CA ARG A 370 23.40 5.25 -2.21
C ARG A 370 23.45 4.37 -0.97
N LEU A 371 24.12 3.24 -1.09
CA LEU A 371 24.38 2.33 0.00
C LEU A 371 25.44 2.94 0.94
N PRO A 372 25.28 2.78 2.27
CA PRO A 372 26.28 3.27 3.23
C PRO A 372 27.56 2.41 3.17
N HIS A 373 28.66 2.97 3.70
CA HIS A 373 29.88 2.21 3.95
C HIS A 373 29.57 0.95 4.76
N GLY A 374 30.20 -0.16 4.40
CA GLY A 374 29.98 -1.44 5.08
C GLY A 374 28.67 -2.12 4.74
N ALA A 375 27.89 -1.63 3.76
CA ALA A 375 26.82 -2.43 3.17
C ALA A 375 27.38 -3.76 2.65
N GLN A 376 26.64 -4.85 2.83
CA GLN A 376 27.13 -6.20 2.59
C GLN A 376 26.34 -6.90 1.49
N LEU A 377 27.04 -7.65 0.66
CA LEU A 377 26.48 -8.61 -0.27
C LEU A 377 26.62 -10.00 0.34
N TRP A 378 25.50 -10.69 0.50
CA TRP A 378 25.39 -12.00 1.10
C TRP A 378 24.99 -13.04 0.05
N ARG A 379 25.47 -14.26 0.22
CA ARG A 379 25.06 -15.47 -0.49
C ARG A 379 24.33 -16.38 0.50
N ILE A 380 23.15 -16.86 0.12
CA ILE A 380 22.33 -17.80 0.88
C ILE A 380 22.18 -19.06 0.03
N GLY A 381 22.66 -20.19 0.53
CA GLY A 381 22.59 -21.49 -0.15
C GLY A 381 21.25 -22.20 0.07
N ALA A 382 20.93 -23.17 -0.81
CA ALA A 382 19.77 -24.05 -0.67
C ALA A 382 19.78 -24.89 0.63
N ASP A 383 20.96 -25.06 1.22
CA ASP A 383 21.17 -25.72 2.53
C ASP A 383 20.97 -24.79 3.74
N GLY A 384 20.61 -23.52 3.50
CA GLY A 384 20.47 -22.51 4.54
C GLY A 384 21.78 -21.82 4.95
N THR A 385 22.91 -22.15 4.31
CA THR A 385 24.19 -21.52 4.66
C THR A 385 24.25 -20.08 4.17
N GLU A 386 24.48 -19.14 5.10
CA GLU A 386 24.70 -17.73 4.78
C GLU A 386 26.19 -17.39 4.82
N ARG A 387 26.68 -16.65 3.81
CA ARG A 387 28.05 -16.13 3.76
C ARG A 387 28.08 -14.71 3.22
N VAL A 388 28.87 -13.84 3.86
CA VAL A 388 29.20 -12.53 3.28
C VAL A 388 30.16 -12.74 2.11
N VAL A 389 29.78 -12.24 0.94
CA VAL A 389 30.59 -12.30 -0.30
C VAL A 389 31.47 -11.07 -0.40
N ALA A 390 30.93 -9.89 -0.12
CA ALA A 390 31.66 -8.64 -0.21
C ALA A 390 31.05 -7.56 0.69
N SER A 391 31.88 -6.57 1.05
CA SER A 391 31.46 -5.35 1.74
C SER A 391 31.82 -4.13 0.91
N LEU A 392 30.91 -3.16 0.85
CA LEU A 392 31.13 -1.90 0.14
C LEU A 392 32.08 -0.99 0.94
N ASP A 393 33.20 -0.64 0.31
CA ASP A 393 34.02 0.48 0.73
C ASP A 393 33.64 1.72 -0.10
N THR A 394 32.97 2.68 0.54
CA THR A 394 32.55 3.93 -0.09
C THR A 394 33.69 4.92 -0.33
N ASP A 395 34.83 4.78 0.36
CA ASP A 395 35.97 5.69 0.18
C ASP A 395 36.67 5.41 -1.14
N ALA A 396 36.77 4.11 -1.48
CA ALA A 396 37.30 3.65 -2.76
C ALA A 396 36.19 3.39 -3.82
N VAL A 397 34.92 3.39 -3.42
CA VAL A 397 33.75 3.04 -4.25
C VAL A 397 33.91 1.65 -4.91
N VAL A 398 34.33 0.67 -4.09
CA VAL A 398 34.54 -0.72 -4.52
C VAL A 398 33.91 -1.70 -3.55
N TRP A 399 33.51 -2.86 -4.06
CA TRP A 399 33.09 -3.99 -3.24
C TRP A 399 34.29 -4.88 -2.94
N ARG A 400 34.73 -4.91 -1.68
CA ARG A 400 35.83 -5.77 -1.24
C ARG A 400 35.31 -7.16 -0.92
N ARG A 401 35.78 -8.18 -1.66
CA ARG A 401 35.40 -9.56 -1.39
C ARG A 401 35.93 -10.01 -0.03
N VAL A 402 35.12 -10.78 0.68
CA VAL A 402 35.51 -11.38 1.96
C VAL A 402 36.27 -12.67 1.68
N GLY A 403 37.49 -12.78 2.20
CA GLY A 403 38.35 -13.96 2.02
C GLY A 403 39.42 -13.84 0.93
N GLU A 404 39.46 -12.74 0.17
CA GLU A 404 40.59 -12.35 -0.67
C GLU A 404 41.42 -11.30 0.09
N ALA A 405 42.42 -11.77 0.85
CA ALA A 405 43.46 -10.94 1.45
C ALA A 405 44.82 -11.33 0.86
#